data_AF-A0A5E4LWV9-F1
#
_entry.id   AF-A0A5E4LWV9-F1
#
_cell.length_a   1.000
_cell.length_b   1.000
_cell.length_c   1.000
_cell.angle_alpha   90.00
_cell.angle_beta   90.00
_cell.angle_gamma   90.00
#
_symmetry.space_group_name_H-M   'P 1'
#
loop_
_entity.id
_entity.type
_entity.pdbx_description
1 polymer ?
#
loop_
_entity_poly.entity_id
_entity_poly.type
_entity_poly.pdbx_seq_one_letter_code
_entity_poly.pdbx_strand_id
1 'polypeptide(L)'
;MLNESQLGLAEVDKELKKDEVAKKYGIFPSTLSIISKNRESILKQLQTSVFVPSRKRMRKAQFEDYLDYLADDNVSTCYELTKVDITQSIKDSKDEATDESSKDEEAVMRDDVRNITSSEALSSLEVMRTFISSQSDVWIDQYRKRLKKSNLVENLNVKINKMAEEEN
;
A
#
# COMPACT_ATOMS: atom_id res chain seq x y z
N MET A 1 17.67 -11.60 3.56
CA MET A 1 17.41 -11.40 5.00
C MET A 1 16.70 -12.66 5.48
N LEU A 2 17.24 -13.34 6.51
CA LEU A 2 16.57 -14.48 7.12
C LEU A 2 15.46 -13.95 8.03
N ASN A 3 14.25 -14.50 7.93
CA ASN A 3 13.12 -14.07 8.76
C ASN A 3 13.33 -14.50 10.22
N GLU A 4 12.78 -13.76 11.18
CA GLU A 4 12.93 -14.01 12.63
C GLU A 4 12.57 -15.45 13.04
N SER A 5 11.58 -16.05 12.39
CA SER A 5 11.17 -17.45 12.62
C SER A 5 12.22 -18.48 12.18
N GLN A 6 13.08 -18.15 11.19
CA GLN A 6 14.16 -19.03 10.74
C GLN A 6 15.36 -18.99 11.69
N LEU A 7 15.64 -17.83 12.30
CA LEU A 7 16.67 -17.72 13.33
C LEU A 7 16.33 -18.53 14.58
N GLY A 8 15.06 -18.50 15.01
CA GLY A 8 14.60 -19.26 16.17
C GLY A 8 14.79 -20.77 16.02
N LEU A 9 14.54 -21.33 14.83
CA LEU A 9 14.74 -22.76 14.56
C LEU A 9 16.21 -23.19 14.66
N ALA A 10 17.13 -22.40 14.12
CA ALA A 10 18.56 -22.69 14.15
C ALA A 10 19.15 -22.67 15.57
N GLU A 11 18.47 -22.01 16.51
CA GLU A 11 18.90 -21.90 17.91
C GLU A 11 18.29 -22.98 18.82
N VAL A 12 17.07 -23.46 18.51
CA VAL A 12 16.51 -24.68 19.13
C VAL A 12 17.35 -25.92 18.78
N ASP A 13 17.88 -25.99 17.55
CA ASP A 13 18.74 -27.09 17.10
C ASP A 13 20.10 -27.12 17.84
N LYS A 14 20.47 -26.05 18.57
CA LYS A 14 21.69 -25.95 19.40
C LYS A 14 21.42 -26.30 20.89
N GLU A 15 20.39 -27.10 21.16
CA GLU A 15 19.97 -27.59 22.49
C GLU A 15 19.54 -26.51 23.50
N LEU A 16 19.23 -25.30 23.05
CA LEU A 16 18.68 -24.28 23.94
C LEU A 16 17.21 -24.59 24.28
N LYS A 17 16.85 -24.33 25.54
CA LYS A 17 15.48 -24.58 26.03
C LYS A 17 14.49 -23.78 25.18
N LYS A 18 13.44 -24.45 24.70
CA LYS A 18 12.40 -23.85 23.84
C LYS A 18 11.82 -22.55 24.41
N ASP A 19 11.71 -22.46 25.73
CA ASP A 19 11.17 -21.28 26.43
C ASP A 19 12.12 -20.08 26.37
N GLU A 20 13.44 -20.31 26.41
CA GLU A 20 14.44 -19.25 26.29
C GLU A 20 14.49 -18.72 24.86
N VAL A 21 14.43 -19.61 23.87
CA VAL A 21 14.38 -19.24 22.45
C VAL A 21 13.10 -18.48 22.13
N ALA A 22 11.95 -18.94 22.60
CA ALA A 22 10.68 -18.24 22.47
C ALA A 22 10.74 -16.81 23.04
N LYS A 23 11.27 -16.64 24.25
CA LYS A 23 11.45 -15.31 24.88
C LYS A 23 12.41 -14.42 24.09
N LYS A 24 13.54 -14.96 23.62
CA LYS A 24 14.56 -14.22 22.88
C LYS A 24 14.01 -13.64 21.57
N TYR A 25 13.17 -14.40 20.87
CA TYR A 25 12.61 -13.99 19.58
C TYR A 25 11.18 -13.44 19.66
N GLY A 26 10.62 -13.29 20.86
CA GLY A 26 9.24 -12.82 21.03
C GLY A 26 8.18 -13.74 20.42
N ILE A 27 8.50 -15.03 20.26
CA ILE A 27 7.61 -16.02 19.65
C ILE A 27 6.87 -16.75 20.78
N PHE A 28 5.56 -16.94 20.66
CA PHE A 28 4.82 -17.77 21.62
C PHE A 28 5.36 -19.21 21.63
N PRO A 29 5.55 -19.85 22.80
CA PRO A 29 6.06 -21.22 22.89
C PRO A 29 5.21 -22.24 22.10
N SER A 30 3.89 -22.03 22.05
CA SER A 30 2.95 -22.81 21.24
C SER A 30 3.26 -22.71 19.75
N THR A 31 3.52 -21.50 19.25
CA THR A 31 3.91 -21.23 17.86
C THR A 31 5.26 -21.89 17.54
N LEU A 32 6.25 -21.76 18.42
CA LEU A 32 7.56 -22.39 18.23
C LEU A 32 7.44 -23.93 18.19
N SER A 33 6.55 -24.51 19.01
CA SER A 33 6.25 -25.94 19.01
C SER A 33 5.63 -26.40 17.69
N ILE A 34 4.69 -25.64 17.12
CA ILE A 34 4.07 -25.93 15.82
C ILE A 34 5.11 -25.84 14.69
N ILE A 35 5.91 -24.77 14.68
CA ILE A 35 6.96 -24.57 13.66
C ILE A 35 8.00 -25.69 13.74
N SER A 36 8.40 -26.09 14.96
CA SER A 36 9.31 -27.22 15.18
C SER A 36 8.72 -28.55 14.69
N LYS A 37 7.44 -28.83 14.96
CA LYS A 37 6.74 -30.05 14.50
C LYS A 37 6.62 -30.14 12.98
N ASN A 38 6.34 -29.02 12.31
CA ASN A 38 6.09 -28.95 10.87
C ASN A 38 7.29 -28.42 10.08
N ARG A 39 8.50 -28.46 10.66
CA ARG A 39 9.71 -27.80 10.14
C ARG A 39 10.00 -28.11 8.68
N GLU A 40 10.01 -29.38 8.31
CA GLU A 40 10.35 -29.82 6.95
C GLU A 40 9.30 -29.37 5.93
N SER A 41 8.02 -29.45 6.28
CA SER A 41 6.92 -28.99 5.44
C SER A 41 6.99 -27.48 5.21
N ILE A 42 7.26 -26.70 6.28
CA ILE A 42 7.41 -25.25 6.22
C ILE A 42 8.63 -24.86 5.38
N LEU A 43 9.79 -25.52 5.57
CA LEU A 43 11.00 -25.25 4.79
C LEU A 43 10.78 -25.57 3.31
N LYS A 44 10.13 -26.71 3.00
CA LYS A 44 9.78 -27.09 1.63
C LYS A 44 8.83 -26.07 1.01
N GLN A 45 7.79 -25.65 1.73
CA GLN A 45 6.86 -24.61 1.27
C GLN A 45 7.53 -23.27 1.06
N LEU A 46 8.48 -22.85 1.90
CA LEU A 46 9.22 -21.61 1.73
C LEU A 46 10.19 -21.67 0.53
N GLN A 47 10.78 -22.84 0.28
CA GLN A 47 11.67 -23.08 -0.86
C GLN A 47 10.88 -23.18 -2.18
N THR A 48 9.70 -23.77 -2.17
CA THR A 48 8.82 -23.82 -3.35
C THR A 48 8.05 -22.51 -3.54
N SER A 49 7.74 -21.80 -2.46
CA SER A 49 7.25 -20.42 -2.46
C SER A 49 8.42 -19.43 -2.56
N VAL A 50 9.36 -19.71 -3.48
CA VAL A 50 9.97 -18.59 -4.20
C VAL A 50 8.79 -17.69 -4.56
N PHE A 51 8.86 -16.41 -4.19
CA PHE A 51 7.89 -15.39 -4.56
C PHE A 51 7.83 -15.32 -6.09
N VAL A 52 7.20 -16.31 -6.73
CA VAL A 52 6.80 -16.24 -8.10
C VAL A 52 5.80 -15.11 -8.08
N PRO A 53 6.00 -14.03 -8.85
CA PRO A 53 4.98 -13.03 -9.05
C PRO A 53 3.88 -13.66 -9.92
N SER A 54 3.19 -14.67 -9.39
CA SER A 54 2.00 -15.28 -9.98
C SER A 54 0.82 -14.30 -9.88
N ARG A 55 0.92 -13.30 -8.99
CA ARG A 55 0.09 -12.10 -9.08
C ARG A 55 0.62 -11.20 -10.18
N LYS A 56 -0.25 -10.93 -11.17
CA LYS A 56 -0.07 -9.90 -12.20
C LYS A 56 0.35 -8.60 -11.51
N ARG A 57 1.64 -8.23 -11.63
CA ARG A 57 2.10 -6.94 -11.13
C ARG A 57 1.39 -5.87 -11.94
N MET A 58 0.74 -4.95 -11.26
CA MET A 58 0.21 -3.75 -11.90
C MET A 58 1.39 -3.02 -12.54
N ARG A 59 1.38 -2.93 -13.87
CA ARG A 59 2.40 -2.16 -14.60
C ARG A 59 2.16 -0.67 -14.30
N LYS A 60 3.23 0.12 -14.28
CA LYS A 60 3.06 1.58 -14.27
C LYS A 60 2.48 1.99 -15.63
N ALA A 61 1.39 2.74 -15.60
CA ALA A 61 0.84 3.36 -16.80
C ALA A 61 1.92 4.21 -17.48
N GLN A 62 2.13 3.99 -18.76
CA GLN A 62 2.96 4.85 -19.61
C GLN A 62 2.12 6.02 -20.12
N PHE A 63 2.77 7.02 -20.70
CA PHE A 63 2.09 8.18 -21.27
C PHE A 63 1.18 7.78 -22.44
N GLU A 64 1.59 6.77 -23.20
CA GLU A 64 0.83 6.19 -24.30
C GLU A 64 -0.47 5.54 -23.80
N ASP A 65 -0.45 4.91 -22.62
CA ASP A 65 -1.66 4.35 -22.00
C ASP A 65 -2.68 5.45 -21.65
N TYR A 66 -2.21 6.67 -21.35
CA TYR A 66 -3.08 7.83 -21.08
C TYR A 66 -3.66 8.41 -22.37
N LEU A 67 -2.89 8.43 -23.47
CA LEU A 67 -3.39 8.86 -24.76
C LEU A 67 -4.44 7.90 -25.32
N ASP A 68 -4.21 6.59 -25.21
CA ASP A 68 -5.22 5.59 -25.57
C ASP A 68 -6.47 5.72 -24.70
N TYR A 69 -6.31 6.03 -23.40
CA TYR A 69 -7.43 6.27 -22.49
C TYR A 69 -8.24 7.52 -22.86
N LEU A 70 -7.60 8.59 -23.34
CA LEU A 70 -8.30 9.79 -23.82
C LEU A 70 -8.90 9.64 -25.22
N ALA A 71 -8.46 8.65 -25.98
CA ALA A 71 -8.96 8.38 -27.33
C ALA A 71 -10.22 7.50 -27.36
N ASP A 72 -10.62 6.92 -26.22
CA ASP A 72 -11.88 6.18 -26.10
C ASP A 72 -13.03 7.14 -25.81
N ASP A 73 -13.90 7.34 -26.80
CA ASP A 73 -15.09 8.19 -26.73
C ASP A 73 -16.10 7.76 -25.65
N ASN A 74 -15.95 6.56 -25.06
CA ASN A 74 -16.79 6.08 -23.97
C ASN A 74 -16.27 6.42 -22.57
N VAL A 75 -15.12 7.10 -22.46
CA VAL A 75 -14.59 7.54 -21.18
C VAL A 75 -15.37 8.76 -20.70
N SER A 76 -16.36 8.49 -19.85
CA SER A 76 -17.04 9.55 -19.11
C SER A 76 -16.09 10.11 -18.07
N THR A 77 -15.56 11.30 -18.34
CA THR A 77 -14.86 12.08 -17.32
C THR A 77 -15.90 12.63 -16.35
N CYS A 78 -15.63 12.51 -15.05
CA CYS A 78 -16.44 13.18 -14.05
C CYS A 78 -16.30 14.68 -14.29
N TYR A 79 -17.40 15.36 -14.62
CA TYR A 79 -17.41 16.82 -14.74
C TYR A 79 -16.90 17.45 -13.42
N GLU A 80 -16.12 18.53 -13.51
CA GLU A 80 -15.68 19.27 -12.33
C GLU A 80 -16.89 19.90 -11.64
N LEU A 81 -17.36 19.28 -10.56
CA LEU A 81 -18.42 19.86 -9.73
C LEU A 81 -17.97 21.22 -9.21
N THR A 82 -18.67 22.26 -9.64
CA THR A 82 -18.41 23.60 -9.15
C THR A 82 -18.99 23.77 -7.75
N LYS A 83 -18.51 24.77 -7.00
CA LYS A 83 -19.09 25.10 -5.68
C LYS A 83 -20.60 25.37 -5.75
N VAL A 84 -21.11 25.80 -6.90
CA VAL A 84 -22.52 26.09 -7.13
C VAL A 84 -23.36 24.81 -7.24
N ASP A 85 -22.82 23.76 -7.87
CA ASP A 85 -23.52 22.47 -8.02
C ASP A 85 -23.71 21.79 -6.66
N ILE A 86 -22.69 21.90 -5.80
CA ILE A 86 -22.71 21.37 -4.44
C ILE A 86 -23.73 22.11 -3.57
N THR A 87 -23.78 23.44 -3.64
CA THR A 87 -24.72 24.22 -2.82
C THR A 87 -26.16 24.04 -3.26
N GLN A 88 -26.42 23.84 -4.55
CA GLN A 88 -27.76 23.57 -5.06
C GLN A 88 -28.27 22.20 -4.60
N SER A 89 -27.44 21.15 -4.67
CA SER A 89 -27.82 19.80 -4.22
C SER A 89 -28.17 19.74 -2.72
N ILE A 90 -27.48 20.51 -1.87
CA ILE A 90 -27.81 20.63 -0.44
C ILE A 90 -29.14 21.37 -0.22
N LYS A 91 -29.46 22.32 -1.11
CA LYS A 91 -30.70 23.08 -1.00
C LYS A 91 -31.91 22.23 -1.39
N ASP A 92 -31.78 21.44 -2.45
CA ASP A 92 -32.86 20.58 -2.97
C ASP A 92 -33.19 19.41 -2.02
N SER A 93 -32.24 18.99 -1.18
CA SER A 93 -32.43 17.94 -0.17
C SER A 93 -33.14 18.41 1.11
N LYS A 94 -33.50 19.68 1.22
CA LYS A 94 -34.12 20.26 2.43
C LYS A 94 -35.65 20.33 2.39
N ASP A 95 -36.26 20.15 1.22
CA ASP A 95 -37.70 20.40 1.03
C ASP A 95 -38.59 19.13 1.08
N GLU A 96 -38.03 17.92 1.24
CA GLU A 96 -38.80 16.66 1.38
C GLU A 96 -38.59 15.95 2.73
N ALA A 97 -38.82 16.66 3.84
CA ALA A 97 -39.03 16.00 5.14
C ALA A 97 -40.51 16.14 5.54
N THR A 98 -41.39 15.46 4.81
CA THR A 98 -42.77 15.21 5.26
C THR A 98 -42.73 14.06 6.26
N ASP A 99 -42.95 14.43 7.52
CA ASP A 99 -43.14 13.59 8.70
C ASP A 99 -44.29 12.60 8.48
N GLU A 100 -43.98 11.32 8.27
CA GLU A 100 -44.93 10.22 8.42
C GLU A 100 -44.30 9.14 9.30
N SER A 101 -44.87 9.05 10.50
CA SER A 101 -44.56 8.12 11.56
C SER A 101 -45.14 6.73 11.27
N SER A 102 -44.32 5.69 11.31
CA SER A 102 -44.81 4.35 11.63
C SER A 102 -43.78 3.56 12.42
N LYS A 103 -44.17 3.22 13.66
CA LYS A 103 -43.54 2.19 14.50
C LYS A 103 -43.68 0.83 13.84
N ASP A 104 -42.61 0.07 13.77
CA ASP A 104 -42.66 -1.37 14.01
C ASP A 104 -41.31 -1.89 14.53
N GLU A 105 -41.42 -2.76 15.53
CA GLU A 105 -40.36 -3.42 16.27
C GLU A 105 -39.83 -4.61 15.46
N GLU A 106 -38.53 -4.67 15.14
CA GLU A 106 -37.91 -5.96 14.84
C GLU A 106 -36.42 -6.00 15.22
N ALA A 107 -36.07 -7.01 16.00
CA ALA A 107 -34.79 -7.20 16.65
C ALA A 107 -33.68 -7.59 15.67
N VAL A 108 -32.59 -6.82 15.61
CA VAL A 108 -31.34 -7.25 14.97
C VAL A 108 -30.14 -6.74 15.77
N MET A 109 -29.30 -7.70 16.19
CA MET A 109 -27.95 -7.66 16.76
C MET A 109 -27.36 -6.27 17.12
N ARG A 110 -27.02 -6.09 18.40
CA ARG A 110 -26.09 -5.04 18.85
C ARG A 110 -24.73 -5.24 18.17
N ASP A 111 -24.53 -4.56 17.05
CA ASP A 111 -23.19 -4.15 16.65
C ASP A 111 -22.81 -2.99 17.56
N ASP A 112 -21.77 -3.19 18.37
CA ASP A 112 -21.08 -2.12 19.10
C ASP A 112 -20.39 -1.19 18.09
N VAL A 113 -21.19 -0.46 17.30
CA VAL A 113 -20.73 0.68 16.52
C VAL A 113 -20.47 1.79 17.53
N ARG A 114 -19.27 1.82 18.11
CA ARG A 114 -18.80 3.02 18.81
C ARG A 114 -18.91 4.18 17.84
N ASN A 115 -19.77 5.14 18.16
CA ASN A 115 -19.87 6.38 17.40
C ASN A 115 -18.51 7.08 17.43
N ILE A 116 -17.80 7.03 16.31
CA ILE A 116 -16.51 7.71 16.15
C ILE A 116 -16.79 9.20 16.22
N THR A 117 -16.11 9.88 17.16
CA THR A 117 -16.25 11.32 17.31
C THR A 117 -15.50 12.04 16.21
N SER A 118 -15.96 13.22 15.78
CA SER A 118 -15.29 14.00 14.73
C SER A 118 -13.83 14.32 15.09
N SER A 119 -13.51 14.51 16.37
CA SER A 119 -12.15 14.70 16.87
C SER A 119 -11.25 13.48 16.66
N GLU A 120 -11.79 12.28 16.80
CA GLU A 120 -11.05 11.02 16.63
C GLU A 120 -10.78 10.72 15.15
N ALA A 121 -11.75 11.02 14.28
CA ALA A 121 -11.58 10.98 12.84
C ALA A 121 -10.52 11.99 12.36
N LEU A 122 -10.56 13.23 12.87
CA LEU A 122 -9.57 14.26 12.54
C LEU A 122 -8.17 13.90 13.03
N SER A 123 -8.05 13.38 14.26
CA SER A 123 -6.77 12.92 14.80
C SER A 123 -6.18 11.79 13.96
N SER A 124 -7.02 10.85 13.49
CA SER A 124 -6.59 9.75 12.64
C SER A 124 -6.11 10.24 11.26
N LEU A 125 -6.81 11.23 10.69
CA LEU A 125 -6.42 11.88 9.44
C LEU A 125 -5.08 12.63 9.57
N GLU A 126 -4.82 13.31 10.68
CA GLU A 126 -3.55 14.00 10.95
C GLU A 126 -2.37 13.01 10.97
N VAL A 127 -2.57 11.85 11.61
CA VAL A 127 -1.56 10.77 11.66
C VAL A 127 -1.27 10.21 10.27
N MET A 128 -2.32 9.98 9.47
CA MET A 128 -2.13 9.53 8.09
C MET A 128 -1.41 10.58 7.24
N ARG A 129 -1.79 11.85 7.38
CA ARG A 129 -1.20 12.96 6.63
C ARG A 129 0.29 13.10 6.95
N THR A 130 0.65 13.10 8.23
CA THR A 130 2.05 13.18 8.66
C THR A 130 2.88 11.98 8.20
N PHE A 131 2.32 10.78 8.25
CA PHE A 131 2.98 9.57 7.72
C PHE A 131 3.25 9.69 6.22
N ILE A 132 2.25 10.07 5.41
CA ILE A 132 2.40 10.20 3.95
C ILE A 132 3.43 11.29 3.62
N SER A 133 3.37 12.44 4.31
CA SER A 133 4.35 13.53 4.12
C SER A 133 5.77 13.09 4.48
N SER A 134 5.94 12.29 5.54
CA SER A 134 7.26 11.74 5.89
C SER A 134 7.78 10.74 4.85
N GLN A 135 6.91 10.07 4.10
CA GLN A 135 7.30 9.12 3.05
C GLN A 135 7.57 9.81 1.70
N SER A 136 6.93 10.95 1.43
CA SER A 136 7.10 11.68 0.16
C SER A 136 8.51 12.24 -0.03
N ASP A 137 9.18 12.63 1.04
CA ASP A 137 10.54 13.19 0.96
C ASP A 137 11.56 12.15 0.46
N VAL A 138 11.38 10.88 0.86
CA VAL A 138 12.25 9.76 0.43
C VAL A 138 12.03 9.43 -1.05
N TRP A 139 10.78 9.45 -1.50
CA TRP A 139 10.42 9.15 -2.89
C TRP A 139 10.82 10.25 -3.86
N ILE A 140 10.59 11.52 -3.49
CA ILE A 140 10.96 12.68 -4.30
C ILE A 140 12.48 12.76 -4.47
N ASP A 141 13.24 12.51 -3.40
CA ASP A 141 14.70 12.61 -3.45
C ASP A 141 15.33 11.45 -4.27
N GLN A 142 14.76 10.24 -4.20
CA GLN A 142 15.17 9.14 -5.10
C GLN A 142 14.84 9.43 -6.57
N TYR A 143 13.67 10.01 -6.86
CA TYR A 143 13.28 10.36 -8.21
C TYR A 143 14.21 11.44 -8.80
N ARG A 144 14.52 12.48 -8.01
CA ARG A 144 15.45 13.55 -8.39
C ARG A 144 16.87 13.02 -8.64
N LYS A 145 17.36 12.08 -7.84
CA LYS A 145 18.67 11.42 -8.05
C LYS A 145 18.72 10.62 -9.35
N ARG A 146 17.64 9.90 -9.68
CA ARG A 146 17.55 9.14 -10.95
C ARG A 146 17.51 10.06 -12.17
N LEU A 147 16.76 11.16 -12.11
CA LEU A 147 16.68 12.12 -13.21
C LEU A 147 18.06 12.75 -13.52
N LYS A 148 18.79 13.18 -12.47
CA LYS A 148 20.14 13.73 -12.62
C LYS A 148 21.10 12.73 -13.28
N LYS A 149 21.00 11.45 -12.90
CA LYS A 149 21.84 10.39 -13.48
C LYS A 149 21.50 10.15 -14.95
N SER A 150 20.21 10.17 -15.32
CA SER A 150 19.76 10.02 -16.71
C SER A 150 20.28 11.16 -17.59
N ASN A 151 20.08 12.41 -17.18
CA ASN A 151 20.59 13.57 -17.92
C ASN A 151 22.12 13.57 -18.06
N LEU A 152 22.85 13.06 -17.06
CA LEU A 152 24.31 12.96 -17.15
C LEU A 152 24.73 11.94 -18.21
N VAL A 153 24.06 10.79 -18.28
CA VAL A 153 24.32 9.75 -19.28
C VAL A 153 24.01 10.26 -20.68
N GLU A 154 22.90 10.97 -20.85
CA GLU A 154 22.47 11.53 -22.12
C GLU A 154 23.45 12.60 -22.63
N ASN A 155 23.91 13.49 -21.74
CA ASN A 155 24.95 14.48 -22.06
C ASN A 155 26.30 13.84 -22.42
N LEU A 156 26.67 12.74 -21.76
CA LEU A 156 27.90 12.01 -22.09
C LEU A 156 27.81 11.34 -23.47
N ASN A 157 26.67 10.72 -23.79
CA ASN A 157 26.46 10.12 -25.11
C ASN A 157 26.51 11.15 -26.24
N VAL A 158 25.89 12.31 -26.05
CA VAL A 158 25.97 13.42 -27.03
C VAL A 158 27.42 13.87 -27.23
N LYS A 159 28.19 13.98 -26.14
CA LYS A 159 29.60 14.39 -26.22
C LYS A 159 30.47 13.34 -26.92
N ILE A 160 30.24 12.06 -26.67
CA ILE A 160 30.95 10.95 -27.32
C ILE A 160 30.66 10.93 -28.83
N ASN A 161 29.39 11.05 -29.22
CA ASN A 161 29.01 11.08 -30.64
C ASN A 161 29.64 12.27 -31.37
N LYS A 162 29.70 13.44 -30.70
CA LYS A 162 30.34 14.63 -31.27
C LYS A 162 31.85 14.46 -31.45
N MET A 163 32.55 13.82 -30.52
CA MET A 163 33.98 13.51 -30.67
C MET A 163 34.24 12.49 -31.79
N ALA A 164 33.33 11.54 -32.01
CA ALA A 164 33.45 10.55 -33.09
C ALA A 164 33.21 11.17 -34.49
N GLU A 165 32.46 12.26 -34.58
CA GLU A 165 32.27 13.02 -35.83
C GLU A 165 33.43 13.98 -36.13
N GLU A 166 34.19 14.41 -35.12
CA GLU A 166 35.36 15.29 -35.29
C GLU A 166 36.67 14.51 -35.63
N GLU A 167 36.68 13.18 -35.47
CA GLU A 167 37.82 12.30 -35.80
C GLU A 167 37.71 11.62 -37.20
N ASN A 168 36.70 11.96 -38.01
CA ASN A 168 36.48 11.41 -39.36
C ASN A 168 36.50 12.52 -40.43
#